data_AF-A0A453BV16-F1
#
_entry.id   AF-A0A453BV16-F1
#
_cell.length_a   1.000
_cell.length_b   1.000
_cell.length_c   1.000
_cell.angle_alpha   90.00
_cell.angle_beta   90.00
_cell.angle_gamma   90.00
#
_symmetry.space_group_name_H-M   'P 1'
#
loop_
_entity.id
_entity.type
_entity.pdbx_description
1 polymer ?
#
loop_
_entity_poly.entity_id
_entity_poly.type
_entity_poly.pdbx_seq_one_letter_code
_entity_poly.pdbx_strand_id
1 'polypeptide(L)'
;EEGGGLRLCSHALCGRPETRRHEFRRCSVCGVVNYCSRACQALHWKMAHKAECTPMDRWLDGANANPNPNAVAGVGDAAVAAPAL
;
A
#
# COMPACT_ATOMS: atom_id res chain seq x y z
N GLU A 1 -16.01 -5.11 21.93
CA GLU A 1 -15.14 -6.00 21.13
C GLU A 1 -15.40 -5.71 19.66
N GLU A 2 -14.57 -4.87 19.04
CA GLU A 2 -14.74 -4.51 17.62
C GLU A 2 -14.22 -5.63 16.71
N GLY A 3 -15.19 -6.41 16.25
CA GLY A 3 -15.07 -7.60 15.41
C GLY A 3 -14.72 -7.28 13.96
N GLY A 4 -13.46 -6.99 13.72
CA GLY A 4 -12.86 -7.31 12.42
C GLY A 4 -12.50 -8.79 12.41
N GLY A 5 -13.26 -9.63 11.69
CA GLY A 5 -12.95 -11.04 11.51
C GLY A 5 -11.51 -11.24 11.02
N LEU A 6 -10.86 -12.31 11.49
CA LEU A 6 -9.50 -12.64 11.06
C LEU A 6 -9.51 -12.95 9.55
N ARG A 7 -8.59 -12.35 8.79
CA ARG A 7 -8.62 -12.35 7.32
C ARG A 7 -8.14 -13.69 6.76
N LEU A 8 -8.51 -14.01 5.52
CA LEU A 8 -8.03 -15.22 4.84
C LEU A 8 -6.90 -14.91 3.85
N CYS A 9 -6.04 -15.88 3.61
CA CYS A 9 -5.03 -15.81 2.57
C CYS A 9 -5.72 -15.79 1.19
N SER A 10 -5.42 -14.77 0.38
CA SER A 10 -6.01 -14.59 -0.95
C SER A 10 -5.51 -15.59 -1.98
N HIS A 11 -4.47 -16.38 -1.68
CA HIS A 11 -4.12 -17.52 -2.52
C HIS A 11 -5.12 -18.66 -2.28
N ALA A 12 -6.00 -18.93 -3.25
CA ALA A 12 -7.08 -19.89 -3.13
C ALA A 12 -6.64 -21.32 -2.74
N LEU A 13 -5.46 -21.77 -3.20
CA LEU A 13 -4.92 -23.09 -2.82
C LEU A 13 -4.33 -23.14 -1.40
N CYS A 14 -4.25 -21.99 -0.70
CA CYS A 14 -3.79 -21.92 0.67
C CYS A 14 -4.96 -21.72 1.65
N GLY A 15 -5.78 -20.68 1.45
CA GLY A 15 -6.98 -20.41 2.26
C GLY A 15 -6.79 -20.24 3.77
N ARG A 16 -5.54 -20.21 4.29
CA ARG A 16 -5.27 -20.15 5.73
C ARG A 16 -5.92 -18.92 6.38
N PRO A 17 -6.60 -19.06 7.53
CA PRO A 17 -7.06 -17.93 8.30
C PRO A 17 -5.90 -17.28 9.05
N GLU A 18 -5.98 -15.96 9.20
CA GLU A 18 -5.11 -15.17 10.06
C GLU A 18 -5.31 -15.64 11.50
N THR A 19 -4.25 -15.66 12.31
CA THR A 19 -4.32 -16.10 13.72
C THR A 19 -4.08 -14.97 14.70
N ARG A 20 -3.42 -13.91 14.22
CA ARG A 20 -3.13 -12.69 14.97
C ARG A 20 -3.40 -11.48 14.08
N ARG A 21 -3.88 -10.38 14.66
CA ARG A 21 -4.16 -9.16 13.90
C ARG A 21 -2.92 -8.70 13.12
N HIS A 22 -3.10 -8.41 11.84
CA HIS A 22 -2.08 -7.87 10.93
C HIS A 22 -0.86 -8.79 10.69
N GLU A 23 -0.99 -10.09 10.94
CA GLU A 23 0.02 -11.08 10.59
C GLU A 23 0.17 -11.22 9.07
N PHE A 24 -0.92 -11.03 8.33
CA PHE A 24 -0.94 -11.17 6.89
C PHE A 24 -0.48 -9.88 6.21
N ARG A 25 0.36 -10.03 5.18
CA ARG A 25 0.89 -8.91 4.40
C ARG A 25 -0.04 -8.57 3.24
N ARG A 26 -0.26 -7.28 3.01
CA ARG A 26 -0.97 -6.79 1.81
C ARG A 26 -0.06 -6.83 0.59
N CYS A 27 -0.64 -6.92 -0.60
CA CYS A 27 0.10 -6.64 -1.83
C CYS A 27 0.63 -5.20 -1.80
N SER A 28 1.91 -4.99 -2.06
CA SER A 28 2.52 -3.65 -2.03
C SER A 28 2.10 -2.74 -3.19
N VAL A 29 1.52 -3.32 -4.25
CA VAL A 29 1.06 -2.59 -5.44
C VAL A 29 -0.37 -2.10 -5.24
N CYS A 30 -1.30 -3.03 -5.02
CA CYS A 30 -2.72 -2.68 -4.92
C CYS A 30 -3.23 -2.52 -3.47
N GLY A 31 -2.53 -3.03 -2.46
CA GLY A 31 -3.02 -2.99 -1.07
C GLY A 31 -4.27 -3.84 -0.76
N VAL A 32 -4.99 -4.35 -1.77
CA VAL A 32 -6.30 -5.03 -1.62
C VAL A 32 -6.18 -6.43 -1.01
N VAL A 33 -5.35 -7.29 -1.60
CA VAL A 33 -5.27 -8.72 -1.27
C VAL A 33 -4.24 -9.01 -0.19
N ASN A 34 -4.43 -10.10 0.54
CA ASN A 34 -3.68 -10.43 1.75
C ASN A 34 -3.03 -11.81 1.67
N TYR A 35 -1.78 -11.93 2.13
CA TYR A 35 -1.01 -13.17 2.05
C TYR A 35 -0.42 -13.54 3.40
N CYS A 36 -0.59 -14.81 3.78
CA CYS A 36 0.02 -15.36 4.98
C CYS A 36 1.55 -15.50 4.86
N SER A 37 2.10 -15.46 3.64
CA SER A 37 3.53 -15.59 3.37
C SER A 37 3.92 -14.98 2.02
N ARG A 38 5.21 -14.68 1.86
CA ARG A 38 5.80 -14.30 0.57
C ARG A 38 5.66 -15.40 -0.48
N ALA A 39 5.69 -16.67 -0.08
CA ALA A 39 5.51 -17.80 -0.99
C ALA A 39 4.10 -17.80 -1.61
N CYS A 40 3.05 -17.61 -0.79
CA CYS A 40 1.67 -17.50 -1.28
C CYS A 40 1.47 -16.31 -2.20
N GLN A 41 2.10 -15.16 -1.90
CA GLN A 41 2.08 -14.00 -2.80
C GLN A 41 2.72 -14.33 -4.15
N ALA A 42 3.92 -14.92 -4.16
CA ALA A 42 4.64 -15.23 -5.39
C ALA A 42 3.88 -16.25 -6.27
N LEU A 43 3.29 -17.27 -5.64
CA LEU A 43 2.46 -18.27 -6.33
C LEU A 43 1.23 -17.62 -6.94
N HIS A 44 0.47 -16.87 -6.15
CA HIS A 44 -0.72 -16.18 -6.64
C HIS A 44 -0.38 -15.17 -7.75
N TRP A 45 0.75 -14.45 -7.61
CA TRP A 45 1.27 -13.52 -8.61
C TRP A 45 1.51 -14.18 -9.97
N LYS A 46 2.19 -15.33 -9.97
CA LYS A 46 2.50 -16.07 -11.19
C LYS A 46 1.24 -16.60 -11.88
N MET A 47 0.22 -16.98 -11.12
CA MET A 47 -0.96 -17.67 -11.64
C MET A 47 -2.09 -16.73 -12.07
N ALA A 48 -2.37 -15.67 -11.30
CA ALA A 48 -3.55 -14.83 -11.54
C ALA A 48 -3.34 -13.36 -11.17
N HIS A 49 -2.80 -13.07 -9.99
CA HIS A 49 -2.84 -11.71 -9.43
C HIS A 49 -2.17 -10.67 -10.32
N LYS A 50 -1.11 -11.02 -11.06
CA LYS A 50 -0.42 -10.07 -11.96
C LYS A 50 -1.36 -9.45 -13.00
N ALA A 51 -2.32 -10.21 -13.51
CA ALA A 51 -3.28 -9.73 -14.52
C ALA A 51 -4.37 -8.84 -13.91
N GLU A 52 -4.67 -9.02 -12.62
CA GLU A 52 -5.76 -8.35 -11.91
C GLU A 52 -5.27 -7.18 -11.03
N CYS A 53 -3.96 -7.05 -10.83
CA CYS A 53 -3.40 -6.10 -9.88
C CYS A 53 -3.35 -4.69 -10.48
N THR A 54 -4.25 -3.83 -10.01
CA THR A 54 -4.23 -2.39 -10.30
C THR A 54 -3.65 -1.63 -9.11
N PRO A 55 -2.68 -0.72 -9.31
CA PRO A 55 -2.22 0.17 -8.24
C PRO A 55 -3.41 0.92 -7.65
N MET A 56 -3.50 0.98 -6.32
CA MET A 56 -4.43 1.93 -5.72
C MET A 56 -3.85 3.34 -5.88
N ASP A 57 -4.63 4.24 -6.48
CA ASP A 57 -4.39 5.67 -6.32
C ASP A 57 -4.39 5.95 -4.81
N ARG A 58 -3.28 6.46 -4.28
CA ARG A 58 -3.06 6.73 -2.86
C ARG A 58 -3.89 7.91 -2.35
N TRP A 59 -5.16 8.01 -2.72
CA TRP A 59 -6.00 9.15 -2.34
C TRP A 59 -6.61 9.05 -0.95
N LEU A 60 -6.41 7.95 -0.20
CA LEU A 60 -6.97 7.76 1.14
C LEU A 60 -6.03 6.99 2.09
N ASP A 61 -4.83 7.52 2.35
CA ASP A 61 -4.02 7.17 3.54
C ASP A 61 -4.03 8.35 4.54
N GLY A 62 -5.22 8.89 4.82
CA GLY A 62 -5.42 10.11 5.62
C GLY A 62 -6.01 9.90 7.02
N ALA A 63 -6.15 8.68 7.52
CA ALA A 63 -6.58 8.44 8.90
C ALA A 63 -5.37 8.27 9.83
N ASN A 64 -4.59 9.34 9.98
CA ASN A 64 -3.68 9.69 11.10
C ASN A 64 -2.42 10.45 10.62
N ALA A 65 -2.60 11.56 9.92
CA ALA A 65 -1.58 12.60 9.83
C ALA A 65 -2.25 13.91 10.23
N ASN A 66 -1.89 14.42 11.41
CA ASN A 66 -2.30 15.71 11.92
C ASN A 66 -1.96 16.81 10.89
N PRO A 67 -2.94 17.44 10.19
CA PRO A 67 -2.63 18.51 9.27
C PRO A 67 -2.35 19.76 10.11
N ASN A 68 -1.09 19.98 10.48
CA ASN A 68 -0.68 21.28 10.97
C ASN A 68 -0.84 22.27 9.80
N PRO A 69 -1.77 23.24 9.86
CA PRO A 69 -2.00 24.20 8.77
C PRO A 69 -0.84 25.19 8.58
N ASN A 70 0.23 25.08 9.38
CA ASN A 70 1.37 25.99 9.38
C ASN A 70 2.59 25.48 8.59
N ALA A 71 2.46 24.40 7.80
CA ALA A 71 3.49 24.01 6.86
C ALA A 71 3.44 24.94 5.64
N VAL A 72 4.12 26.08 5.75
CA VAL A 72 4.27 27.06 4.66
C VAL A 72 4.92 26.39 3.45
N ALA A 73 4.13 26.18 2.40
CA ALA A 73 4.63 25.91 1.07
C ALA A 73 5.35 27.17 0.57
N GLY A 74 6.69 27.15 0.62
CA GLY A 74 7.52 28.19 0.03
C GLY A 74 7.39 28.16 -1.49
N VAL A 75 6.56 29.07 -2.01
CA VAL A 75 6.50 29.46 -3.42
C VAL A 75 7.81 30.14 -3.83
N GLY A 76 8.29 29.84 -5.03
CA GLY A 76 9.66 30.14 -5.48
C GLY A 76 9.90 31.53 -6.05
N ASP A 77 11.02 31.68 -6.75
CA ASP A 77 11.21 32.73 -7.76
C ASP A 77 12.24 32.29 -8.81
N ALA A 78 11.89 32.52 -10.07
CA ALA A 78 12.76 32.36 -11.22
C ALA A 78 13.55 33.66 -11.42
N ALA A 79 14.88 33.60 -11.41
CA ALA A 79 15.70 34.69 -11.91
C ALA A 79 16.84 34.18 -12.81
N VAL A 80 16.97 34.87 -13.93
CA VAL A 80 17.78 34.62 -15.11
C VAL A 80 19.22 35.18 -14.98
N ALA A 81 20.09 34.66 -15.87
CA ALA A 81 21.26 35.31 -16.50
C ALA A 81 22.66 35.36 -15.81
N ALA A 82 23.54 34.45 -16.26
CA ALA A 82 24.88 34.64 -16.91
C ALA A 82 26.02 35.46 -16.19
N PRO A 83 27.25 35.59 -16.76
CA PRO A 83 28.41 34.70 -16.55
C PRO A 83 29.72 35.43 -16.12
N ALA A 84 30.75 34.67 -15.74
CA ALA A 84 32.22 34.93 -15.82
C ALA A 84 32.91 33.91 -14.89
N LEU A 85 33.95 33.17 -15.28
CA LEU A 85 35.27 33.60 -15.77
C LEU A 85 35.82 32.61 -16.81
#